data_AF-A0A6C0HPF7-F1
#
_entry.id   AF-A0A6C0HPF7-F1
#
_cell.length_a   1.000
_cell.length_b   1.000
_cell.length_c   1.000
_cell.angle_alpha   90.00
_cell.angle_beta   90.00
_cell.angle_gamma   90.00
#
_symmetry.space_group_name_H-M   'P 1'
#
loop_
_entity.id
_entity.type
_entity.pdbx_description
1 polymer ?
#
loop_
_entity_poly.entity_id
_entity_poly.type
_entity_poly.pdbx_seq_one_letter_code
_entity_poly.pdbx_strand_id
1 'polypeptide(L)'
;MTEDFIKIIGIVVIIGFLIFLATKSLKLHMSVMEGLTNPTDASAKTGVGASANGYASSLKNKVTQMQNDVLLMTNKDYKKDYENIVLYMDDYVNALMLKTVLSINVNADNASDNIENIKTLNELNSAKASLNNVMKYIDSH
;
A
#
# COMPACT_ATOMS: atom_id res chain seq x y z
N MET A 1 -43.69 39.15 36.46
CA MET A 1 -42.51 38.31 36.80
C MET A 1 -42.63 36.87 36.29
N THR A 2 -43.80 36.39 35.86
CA THR A 2 -44.02 35.00 35.41
C THR A 2 -43.78 34.78 33.91
N GLU A 3 -44.09 35.75 33.04
CA GLU A 3 -43.95 35.60 31.59
C GLU A 3 -42.50 35.59 31.09
N ASP A 4 -41.65 36.46 31.63
CA ASP A 4 -40.23 36.51 31.26
C ASP A 4 -39.47 35.26 31.73
N PHE A 5 -39.88 34.69 32.85
CA PHE A 5 -39.34 33.43 33.38
C PHE A 5 -39.67 32.24 32.47
N ILE A 6 -40.91 32.18 31.93
CA ILE A 6 -41.33 31.14 30.99
C ILE A 6 -40.57 31.26 29.65
N LYS A 7 -40.34 32.48 29.15
CA LYS A 7 -39.55 32.71 27.91
C LYS A 7 -38.09 32.28 28.06
N ILE A 8 -37.46 32.58 29.20
CA ILE A 8 -36.08 32.18 29.48
C ILE A 8 -35.95 30.66 29.57
N ILE A 9 -36.89 29.99 30.25
CA ILE A 9 -36.92 28.52 30.33
C ILE A 9 -37.11 27.89 28.94
N GLY A 10 -38.01 28.44 28.12
CA GLY A 10 -38.22 27.96 26.75
C GLY A 10 -36.96 28.01 25.90
N ILE A 11 -36.19 29.11 25.97
CA ILE A 11 -34.94 29.27 25.23
C ILE A 11 -33.89 28.27 25.69
N VAL A 12 -33.75 28.05 27.01
CA VAL A 12 -32.79 27.08 27.56
C VAL A 12 -33.11 25.66 27.11
N VAL A 13 -34.39 25.27 27.06
CA VAL A 13 -34.81 23.95 26.59
C VAL A 13 -34.50 23.76 25.10
N ILE A 14 -34.72 24.79 24.27
CA ILE A 14 -34.43 24.73 22.83
C ILE A 14 -32.92 24.62 22.57
N ILE A 15 -32.11 25.40 23.28
CA ILE A 15 -30.64 25.35 23.15
C ILE A 15 -30.12 23.99 23.63
N GLY A 16 -30.63 23.46 24.75
CA GLY A 16 -30.29 22.14 25.24
C GLY A 16 -30.65 21.03 24.24
N PHE A 17 -31.81 21.14 23.60
CA PHE A 17 -32.24 20.21 22.57
C PHE A 17 -31.34 20.23 21.32
N LEU A 18 -30.88 21.40 20.89
CA LEU A 18 -29.94 21.53 19.76
C LEU A 18 -28.58 20.90 20.06
N ILE A 19 -28.04 21.11 21.28
CA ILE A 19 -26.77 20.49 21.70
C ILE A 19 -26.91 18.96 21.78
N PHE A 20 -28.05 18.46 22.27
CA PHE A 20 -28.36 17.03 22.28
C PHE A 20 -28.41 16.43 20.87
N LEU A 21 -29.04 17.12 19.91
CA LEU A 21 -29.10 16.67 18.52
C LEU A 21 -27.71 16.66 17.86
N ALA A 22 -26.90 17.68 18.11
CA ALA A 22 -25.53 17.77 17.56
C ALA A 22 -24.62 16.65 18.09
N THR A 23 -24.64 16.40 19.41
CA THR A 23 -23.85 15.31 20.01
C THR A 23 -24.31 13.93 19.56
N LYS A 24 -25.62 13.72 19.40
CA LYS A 24 -26.18 12.46 18.87
C LYS A 24 -25.84 12.26 17.38
N SER A 25 -25.87 13.33 16.58
CA SER A 25 -25.45 13.34 15.16
C SER A 25 -23.97 12.98 14.98
N LEU A 26 -23.09 13.53 15.81
CA LEU A 26 -21.65 13.24 15.77
C LEU A 26 -21.34 11.80 16.19
N LYS A 27 -22.03 11.27 17.20
CA LYS A 27 -21.91 9.85 17.58
C LYS A 27 -22.36 8.91 16.47
N LEU A 28 -23.40 9.26 15.72
CA LEU A 28 -23.90 8.45 14.61
C LEU A 28 -22.92 8.46 13.43
N HIS A 29 -22.36 9.63 13.07
CA HIS A 29 -21.30 9.72 12.05
C HIS A 29 -20.03 8.97 12.46
N MET A 30 -19.58 9.09 13.72
CA MET A 30 -18.39 8.36 14.18
C MET A 30 -18.64 6.85 14.26
N SER A 31 -19.81 6.40 14.72
CA SER A 31 -20.14 4.96 14.78
C SER A 31 -20.26 4.32 13.39
N VAL A 32 -20.74 5.06 12.38
CA VAL A 32 -20.77 4.61 10.98
C VAL A 32 -19.37 4.64 10.35
N MET A 33 -18.53 5.63 10.69
CA MET A 33 -17.14 5.71 10.23
C MET A 33 -16.28 4.60 10.84
N GLU A 34 -16.46 4.29 12.13
CA GLU A 34 -15.77 3.21 12.83
C GLU A 34 -16.15 1.82 12.29
N GLY A 35 -17.42 1.63 11.92
CA GLY A 35 -17.90 0.41 11.26
C GLY A 35 -17.35 0.18 9.85
N LEU A 36 -16.82 1.22 9.19
CA LEU A 36 -16.15 1.12 7.88
C LEU A 36 -14.63 0.92 8.02
N THR A 37 -14.04 1.36 9.14
CA THR A 37 -12.59 1.29 9.38
C THR A 37 -12.14 0.02 10.10
N ASN A 38 -13.05 -0.89 10.47
CA ASN A 38 -12.69 -2.14 11.13
C ASN A 38 -13.04 -3.40 10.31
N PRO A 39 -12.18 -3.84 9.37
CA PRO A 39 -12.15 -5.24 9.00
C PRO A 39 -11.11 -5.96 9.87
N THR A 40 -11.43 -6.19 11.15
CA THR A 40 -10.84 -7.33 11.87
C THR A 40 -11.68 -8.56 11.55
N ASP A 41 -11.02 -9.50 10.87
CA ASP A 41 -11.37 -10.92 10.75
C ASP A 41 -12.74 -11.29 10.18
N ALA A 42 -12.74 -11.47 8.86
CA ALA A 42 -13.31 -12.69 8.32
C ALA A 42 -12.35 -13.21 7.26
N SER A 43 -11.80 -14.40 7.47
CA SER A 43 -11.11 -15.20 6.48
C SER A 43 -11.89 -15.18 5.17
N ALA A 44 -11.54 -14.26 4.27
CA ALA A 44 -12.12 -14.15 2.96
C ALA A 44 -11.62 -15.38 2.21
N LYS A 45 -12.42 -16.45 2.24
CA LYS A 45 -12.23 -17.62 1.41
C LYS A 45 -12.18 -17.13 -0.03
N THR A 46 -10.97 -17.02 -0.58
CA THR A 46 -10.72 -17.02 -2.01
C THR A 46 -11.18 -18.38 -2.51
N GLY A 47 -12.43 -18.47 -2.92
CA GLY A 47 -13.08 -19.69 -3.37
C GLY A 47 -14.12 -19.37 -4.43
N VAL A 48 -14.19 -20.26 -5.42
CA VAL A 48 -15.11 -20.28 -6.56
C VAL A 48 -16.56 -20.04 -6.08
N GLY A 49 -17.00 -18.78 -6.05
CA GLY A 49 -18.25 -18.36 -5.42
C GLY A 49 -18.28 -16.92 -4.93
N ALA A 50 -17.11 -16.31 -4.67
CA ALA A 50 -17.01 -14.86 -4.51
C ALA A 50 -17.12 -14.18 -5.89
N SER A 51 -18.05 -13.25 -6.06
CA SER A 51 -18.23 -12.53 -7.32
C SER A 51 -16.92 -11.84 -7.72
N ALA A 52 -16.52 -11.95 -8.99
CA ALA A 52 -15.29 -11.35 -9.50
C ALA A 52 -15.20 -9.84 -9.18
N ASN A 53 -16.34 -9.16 -9.12
CA ASN A 53 -16.44 -7.75 -8.72
C ASN A 53 -16.07 -7.51 -7.24
N GLY A 54 -16.44 -8.41 -6.32
CA GLY A 54 -16.07 -8.31 -4.91
C GLY A 54 -14.57 -8.50 -4.69
N TYR A 55 -13.98 -9.47 -5.41
CA TYR A 55 -12.53 -9.68 -5.40
C TYR A 55 -11.77 -8.50 -6.03
N ALA A 56 -12.22 -8.00 -7.18
CA ALA A 56 -11.61 -6.84 -7.83
C ALA A 56 -11.67 -5.58 -6.95
N SER A 57 -12.78 -5.36 -6.24
CA SER A 57 -12.93 -4.25 -5.29
C SER A 57 -11.98 -4.41 -4.10
N SER A 58 -11.86 -5.62 -3.55
CA SER A 58 -10.94 -5.91 -2.45
C SER A 58 -9.48 -5.73 -2.86
N LEU A 59 -9.12 -6.17 -4.07
CA LEU A 59 -7.80 -5.98 -4.65
C LEU A 59 -7.51 -4.49 -4.90
N LYS A 60 -8.46 -3.75 -5.46
CA LYS A 60 -8.33 -2.29 -5.64
C LYS A 60 -8.10 -1.57 -4.31
N ASN A 61 -8.88 -1.92 -3.29
CA ASN A 61 -8.71 -1.35 -1.95
C ASN A 61 -7.32 -1.68 -1.38
N LYS A 62 -6.81 -2.89 -1.60
CA LYS A 62 -5.45 -3.26 -1.17
C LYS A 62 -4.37 -2.49 -1.95
N VAL A 63 -4.55 -2.28 -3.25
CA VAL A 63 -3.65 -1.44 -4.06
C VAL A 63 -3.68 0.01 -3.59
N THR A 64 -4.87 0.59 -3.36
CA THR A 64 -4.99 1.94 -2.79
C THR A 64 -4.39 2.01 -1.38
N GLN A 65 -4.53 0.97 -0.55
CA GLN A 65 -3.87 0.92 0.75
C GLN A 65 -2.36 0.88 0.60
N MET A 66 -1.80 0.05 -0.30
CA MET A 66 -0.36 0.02 -0.54
C MET A 66 0.15 1.36 -1.09
N GLN A 67 -0.60 1.99 -1.99
CA GLN A 67 -0.32 3.36 -2.45
C GLN A 67 -0.45 4.38 -1.32
N ASN A 68 -1.33 4.16 -0.35
CA ASN A 68 -1.53 5.03 0.80
C ASN A 68 -0.47 4.85 1.90
N ASP A 69 -0.06 3.63 2.21
CA ASP A 69 1.10 3.36 3.05
C ASP A 69 2.37 3.96 2.39
N VAL A 70 2.35 3.98 1.06
CA VAL A 70 3.34 4.64 0.21
C VAL A 70 2.90 6.09 -0.13
N LEU A 71 2.01 6.76 0.62
CA LEU A 71 1.66 8.19 0.42
C LEU A 71 2.87 9.13 0.50
N LEU A 72 4.00 8.62 0.96
CA LEU A 72 5.29 9.28 0.86
C LEU A 72 5.78 9.39 -0.60
N MET A 73 5.37 8.54 -1.54
CA MET A 73 5.72 8.64 -2.96
C MET A 73 5.30 9.97 -3.60
N THR A 74 4.21 10.58 -3.14
CA THR A 74 3.79 11.90 -3.65
C THR A 74 4.65 13.04 -3.11
N ASN A 75 5.43 12.79 -2.06
CA ASN A 75 6.43 13.71 -1.53
C ASN A 75 7.76 13.48 -2.26
N LYS A 76 8.26 14.54 -2.88
CA LYS A 76 9.46 14.55 -3.73
C LYS A 76 10.70 13.98 -3.03
N ASP A 77 10.85 14.20 -1.73
CA ASP A 77 12.03 13.74 -0.99
C ASP A 77 12.04 12.22 -0.83
N TYR A 78 10.89 11.62 -0.49
CA TYR A 78 10.78 10.17 -0.36
C TYR A 78 10.75 9.46 -1.71
N LYS A 79 10.18 10.08 -2.75
CA LYS A 79 10.28 9.59 -4.13
C LYS A 79 11.74 9.38 -4.54
N LYS A 80 12.59 10.38 -4.27
CA LYS A 80 14.04 10.30 -4.52
C LYS A 80 14.70 9.17 -3.73
N ASP A 81 14.31 8.95 -2.48
CA ASP A 81 14.84 7.83 -1.69
C ASP A 81 14.42 6.47 -2.25
N TYR A 82 13.17 6.33 -2.72
CA TYR A 82 12.72 5.11 -3.41
C TYR A 82 13.45 4.87 -4.73
N GLU A 83 13.65 5.91 -5.54
CA GLU A 83 14.46 5.84 -6.77
C GLU A 83 15.89 5.40 -6.44
N ASN A 84 16.52 5.99 -5.42
CA ASN A 84 17.87 5.62 -4.98
C ASN A 84 17.95 4.16 -4.54
N ILE A 85 16.94 3.65 -3.82
CA ILE A 85 16.90 2.23 -3.42
C ILE A 85 16.90 1.33 -4.65
N VAL A 86 16.11 1.64 -5.68
CA VAL A 86 16.07 0.86 -6.91
C VAL A 86 17.38 0.97 -7.68
N LEU A 87 18.01 2.15 -7.74
CA LEU A 87 19.32 2.34 -8.35
C LEU A 87 20.41 1.52 -7.63
N TYR A 88 20.47 1.57 -6.31
CA TYR A 88 21.42 0.77 -5.53
C TYR A 88 21.18 -0.72 -5.69
N MET A 89 19.92 -1.15 -5.87
CA MET A 89 19.60 -2.53 -6.19
C MET A 89 20.07 -2.92 -7.61
N ASP A 90 19.97 -2.03 -8.59
CA ASP A 90 20.52 -2.25 -9.94
C ASP A 90 22.05 -2.44 -9.88
N ASP A 91 22.74 -1.57 -9.16
CA ASP A 91 24.18 -1.66 -8.94
C ASP A 91 24.56 -2.97 -8.22
N TYR A 92 23.78 -3.36 -7.20
CA TYR A 92 23.97 -4.61 -6.50
C TYR A 92 23.78 -5.83 -7.41
N VAL A 93 22.74 -5.84 -8.25
CA VAL A 93 22.53 -6.89 -9.26
C VAL A 93 23.69 -6.94 -10.25
N ASN A 94 24.18 -5.79 -10.73
CA ASN A 94 25.35 -5.72 -11.61
C ASN A 94 26.60 -6.31 -10.95
N ALA A 95 26.83 -6.00 -9.67
CA ALA A 95 27.93 -6.56 -8.90
C ALA A 95 27.81 -8.08 -8.73
N LEU A 96 26.60 -8.59 -8.49
CA LEU A 96 26.32 -10.03 -8.44
C LEU A 96 26.56 -10.69 -9.80
N MET A 97 26.11 -10.09 -10.90
CA MET A 97 26.36 -10.60 -12.25
C MET A 97 27.85 -10.71 -12.53
N LEU A 98 28.64 -9.67 -12.20
CA LEU A 98 30.09 -9.70 -12.33
C LEU A 98 30.70 -10.81 -11.49
N LYS A 99 30.30 -10.95 -10.22
CA LYS A 99 30.77 -12.02 -9.34
C LYS A 99 30.47 -13.40 -9.92
N THR A 100 29.29 -13.60 -10.48
CA THR A 100 28.90 -14.86 -11.13
C THR A 100 29.77 -15.15 -12.35
N VAL A 101 30.02 -14.16 -13.21
CA VAL A 101 30.92 -14.30 -14.37
C VAL A 101 32.33 -14.68 -13.94
N LEU A 102 32.86 -14.03 -12.89
CA LEU A 102 34.19 -14.33 -12.35
C LEU A 102 34.28 -15.70 -11.66
N SER A 103 33.13 -16.31 -11.32
CA SER A 103 33.07 -17.63 -10.70
C SER A 103 32.96 -18.78 -11.71
N ILE A 104 32.85 -18.47 -13.01
CA ILE A 104 32.84 -19.47 -14.08
C ILE A 104 34.24 -20.07 -14.24
N ASN A 105 34.32 -21.40 -14.16
CA ASN A 105 35.56 -22.13 -14.40
C ASN A 105 35.79 -22.30 -15.91
N VAL A 106 36.61 -21.42 -16.48
CA VAL A 106 36.93 -21.44 -17.92
C VAL A 106 37.76 -22.66 -18.36
N ASN A 107 38.31 -23.42 -17.41
CA ASN A 107 39.09 -24.63 -17.67
C ASN A 107 38.26 -25.91 -17.48
N ALA A 108 36.94 -25.80 -17.26
CA ALA A 108 36.08 -26.96 -17.11
C ALA A 108 35.87 -27.68 -18.45
N ASP A 109 36.06 -29.00 -18.45
CA ASP A 109 35.84 -29.84 -19.62
C ASP A 109 34.35 -30.17 -19.84
N ASN A 110 33.51 -29.99 -18.80
CA ASN A 110 32.08 -30.29 -18.84
C ASN A 110 31.21 -29.04 -18.63
N ALA A 111 30.16 -28.90 -19.45
CA ALA A 111 29.22 -27.79 -19.35
C ALA A 111 28.48 -27.73 -18.00
N SER A 112 28.30 -28.87 -17.33
CA SER A 112 27.67 -28.97 -16.00
C SER A 112 28.34 -28.12 -14.94
N ASP A 113 29.64 -27.87 -15.08
CA ASP A 113 30.44 -27.19 -14.06
C ASP A 113 30.16 -25.68 -14.04
N ASN A 114 29.59 -25.14 -15.12
CA ASN A 114 29.29 -23.72 -15.28
C ASN A 114 27.81 -23.42 -15.56
N ILE A 115 26.98 -24.43 -15.87
CA ILE A 115 25.60 -24.22 -16.31
C ILE A 115 24.75 -23.50 -15.26
N GLU A 116 24.97 -23.77 -13.97
CA GLU A 116 24.22 -23.12 -12.90
C GLU A 116 24.58 -21.63 -12.81
N ASN A 117 25.86 -21.28 -12.90
CA ASN A 117 26.30 -19.88 -12.93
C ASN A 117 25.71 -19.13 -14.14
N ILE A 118 25.64 -19.77 -15.31
CA ILE A 118 25.01 -19.19 -16.51
C ILE A 118 23.51 -18.99 -16.30
N LYS A 119 22.83 -19.94 -15.66
CA LYS A 119 21.40 -19.81 -15.32
C LYS A 119 21.15 -18.67 -14.34
N THR A 120 21.95 -18.59 -13.27
CA THR A 120 21.90 -17.48 -12.31
C THR A 120 22.12 -16.13 -13.01
N LEU A 121 23.04 -16.06 -13.98
CA LEU A 121 23.28 -14.83 -14.76
C LEU A 121 22.03 -14.39 -15.54
N ASN A 122 21.30 -15.33 -16.14
CA ASN A 122 20.05 -15.05 -16.85
C ASN A 122 18.93 -14.58 -15.92
N GLU A 123 18.82 -15.18 -14.73
CA GLU A 123 17.87 -14.77 -13.69
C GLU A 123 18.17 -13.35 -13.19
N LEU A 124 19.44 -13.03 -12.94
CA LEU A 124 19.87 -11.69 -12.54
C LEU A 124 19.60 -10.65 -13.65
N ASN A 125 19.82 -11.00 -14.91
CA ASN A 125 19.49 -10.11 -16.03
C ASN A 125 17.97 -9.84 -16.12
N SER A 126 17.15 -10.86 -15.83
CA SER A 126 15.68 -10.72 -15.77
C SER A 126 15.25 -9.87 -14.58
N ALA A 127 15.90 -10.02 -13.42
CA ALA A 127 15.67 -9.18 -12.25
C ALA A 127 15.97 -7.70 -12.56
N LYS A 128 17.03 -7.42 -13.32
CA LYS A 128 17.36 -6.07 -13.79
C LYS A 128 16.25 -5.45 -14.65
N ALA A 129 15.66 -6.22 -15.56
CA ALA A 129 14.52 -5.76 -16.35
C ALA A 129 13.29 -5.46 -15.48
N SER A 130 13.03 -6.29 -14.46
CA SER A 130 11.96 -6.05 -13.49
C SER A 130 12.20 -4.77 -12.67
N LEU A 131 13.43 -4.50 -12.22
CA LEU A 131 13.76 -3.26 -11.50
C LEU A 131 13.49 -2.01 -12.34
N ASN A 132 13.73 -2.06 -13.65
CA ASN A 132 13.37 -0.96 -14.56
C ASN A 132 11.85 -0.71 -14.60
N ASN A 133 11.03 -1.77 -14.54
CA ASN A 133 9.57 -1.61 -14.45
C ASN A 133 9.14 -1.00 -13.10
N VAL A 134 9.85 -1.34 -12.00
CA VAL A 134 9.63 -0.72 -10.69
C VAL A 134 10.01 0.77 -10.74
N MET A 135 11.13 1.13 -11.40
CA MET A 135 11.52 2.53 -11.60
C MET A 135 10.44 3.31 -12.34
N LYS A 136 9.93 2.77 -13.46
CA LYS A 136 8.84 3.40 -14.22
C LYS A 136 7.57 3.57 -13.40
N TYR A 137 7.26 2.62 -12.51
CA TYR A 137 6.12 2.73 -11.60
C TYR A 137 6.32 3.87 -10.59
N ILE A 138 7.54 4.06 -10.07
CA ILE A 138 7.89 5.20 -9.22
C ILE A 138 7.79 6.51 -10.00
N ASP A 139 8.28 6.55 -11.24
CA ASP A 139 8.22 7.74 -12.09
C ASP A 139 6.79 8.19 -12.42
N SER A 140 5.88 7.22 -12.64
CA SER A 140 4.51 7.49 -13.09
C SER A 140 3.57 8.00 -11.98
N HIS A 141 3.98 7.93 -10.72
CA HIS A 141 3.24 8.41 -9.54
C HIS A 141 3.92 9.64 -8.93
#